data_AF-A0A443S1J1-F1
#
_entry.id   AF-A0A443S1J1-F1
#
_cell.length_a   1.000
_cell.length_b   1.000
_cell.length_c   1.000
_cell.angle_alpha   90.00
_cell.angle_beta   90.00
_cell.angle_gamma   90.00
#
_symmetry.space_group_name_H-M   'P 1'
#
loop_
_entity.id
_entity.type
_entity.pdbx_description
1 polymer ?
#
loop_
_entity_poly.entity_id
_entity_poly.type
_entity_poly.pdbx_seq_one_letter_code
_entity_poly.pdbx_strand_id
1 'polypeptide(L)'
;DRLSLSIASCVASIDETYNRYASQRKVQKQISSDIVQLDSIIDKLLEVYRRNNGNLYPDCIIVFRDGVSEGQFDLKLLAVIKQKNINAKLTYAVVQKRHNTRFIPKDAVNATRSGNVSAGTVVDISITDPDYFDFFISSHCGNLVSLKCV
;
A
#
# COMPACT_ATOMS: atom_id res chain seq x y z
N ASP A 1 19.06 -19.96 19.42
CA ASP A 1 17.84 -19.30 18.92
C ASP A 1 17.82 -17.81 19.17
N ARG A 2 18.14 -17.00 18.15
CA ARG A 2 17.91 -15.55 18.18
C ARG A 2 16.51 -15.28 17.64
N LEU A 3 15.56 -14.93 18.50
CA LEU A 3 14.30 -14.34 18.09
C LEU A 3 14.60 -13.02 17.35
N SER A 4 14.43 -13.00 16.03
CA SER A 4 14.54 -11.75 15.27
C SER A 4 13.29 -10.90 15.50
N LEU A 5 13.49 -9.59 15.61
CA LEU A 5 12.43 -8.61 15.77
C LEU A 5 12.13 -7.96 14.42
N SER A 6 10.88 -7.63 14.19
CA SER A 6 10.42 -6.83 13.06
C SER A 6 9.62 -5.63 13.56
N ILE A 7 9.54 -4.58 12.74
CA ILE A 7 8.78 -3.37 13.05
C ILE A 7 7.68 -3.26 12.01
N ALA A 8 6.44 -3.23 12.46
CA ALA A 8 5.30 -2.86 11.65
C ALA A 8 5.03 -1.35 11.80
N SER A 9 4.80 -0.68 10.69
CA SER A 9 4.38 0.72 10.65
C SER A 9 3.18 0.89 9.73
N CYS A 10 2.25 1.75 10.13
CA CYS A 10 1.14 2.20 9.30
C CYS A 10 1.07 3.72 9.38
N VAL A 11 0.73 4.34 8.25
CA VAL A 11 0.49 5.78 8.15
C VAL A 11 -0.87 6.01 7.51
N ALA A 12 -1.53 7.10 7.88
CA ALA A 12 -2.80 7.50 7.26
C ALA A 12 -2.85 9.02 7.13
N SER A 13 -3.41 9.50 6.01
CA SER A 13 -3.70 10.92 5.82
C SER A 13 -4.70 11.40 6.87
N ILE A 14 -4.55 12.64 7.32
CA ILE A 14 -5.42 13.22 8.36
C ILE A 14 -6.21 14.44 7.86
N ASP A 15 -6.04 14.82 6.61
CA ASP A 15 -6.74 15.91 5.95
C ASP A 15 -7.07 15.57 4.49
N GLU A 16 -7.94 16.37 3.88
CA GLU A 16 -8.35 16.24 2.48
C GLU A 16 -7.27 16.65 1.46
N THR A 17 -6.22 17.32 1.91
CA THR A 17 -5.11 17.75 1.05
C THR A 17 -4.07 16.64 0.84
N TYR A 18 -4.17 15.55 1.62
CA TYR A 18 -3.26 14.41 1.62
C TYR A 18 -1.80 14.79 1.85
N ASN A 19 -1.54 15.92 2.55
CA ASN A 19 -0.19 16.41 2.82
C ASN A 19 0.28 16.08 4.24
N ARG A 20 -0.64 15.80 5.17
CA ARG A 20 -0.31 15.44 6.55
C ARG A 20 -0.70 13.99 6.82
N TYR A 21 0.21 13.27 7.48
CA TYR A 21 0.01 11.86 7.85
C TYR A 21 0.26 11.64 9.33
N ALA A 22 -0.63 10.89 9.98
CA ALA A 22 -0.37 10.29 11.28
C ALA A 22 0.36 8.97 11.09
N SER A 23 1.20 8.59 12.06
CA SER A 23 1.92 7.32 12.06
C SER A 23 1.65 6.51 13.32
N GLN A 24 1.63 5.20 13.17
CA GLN A 24 1.60 4.22 14.25
C GLN A 24 2.66 3.16 13.98
N ARG A 25 3.35 2.71 15.03
CA ARG A 25 4.42 1.72 14.94
C ARG A 25 4.32 0.70 16.06
N LYS A 26 4.65 -0.56 15.74
CA LYS A 26 4.72 -1.66 16.70
C LYS A 26 5.95 -2.51 16.44
N VAL A 27 6.64 -2.87 17.51
CA VAL A 27 7.70 -3.87 17.47
C VAL A 27 7.04 -5.23 17.70
N GLN A 28 7.35 -6.21 16.86
CA GLN A 28 6.81 -7.55 16.95
C GLN A 28 7.90 -8.60 16.74
N LYS A 29 7.70 -9.79 17.29
CA LYS A 29 8.57 -10.93 16.99
C LYS A 29 8.34 -11.35 15.54
N GLN A 30 9.42 -11.64 14.82
CA GLN A 30 9.37 -12.05 13.42
C GLN A 30 9.01 -13.54 13.33
N ILE A 31 7.77 -13.85 13.72
CA ILE A 31 7.21 -15.22 13.65
C ILE A 31 6.28 -15.33 12.43
N SER A 32 5.66 -14.23 11.99
CA SER A 32 4.85 -14.16 10.77
C SER A 32 4.94 -12.79 10.08
N SER A 33 4.47 -12.71 8.83
CA SER A 33 4.32 -11.47 8.07
C SER A 33 3.15 -10.60 8.51
N ASP A 34 2.29 -11.10 9.41
CA ASP A 34 1.12 -10.40 9.88
C ASP A 34 1.50 -9.29 10.87
N ILE A 35 0.85 -8.14 10.73
CA ILE A 35 1.02 -7.05 11.67
C ILE A 35 0.29 -7.42 12.99
N VAL A 36 1.05 -7.51 14.07
CA VAL A 36 0.53 -7.78 15.41
C VAL A 36 -0.22 -6.53 15.91
N GLN A 37 -1.43 -6.72 16.43
CA GLN A 37 -2.32 -5.63 16.89
C GLN A 37 -2.65 -4.59 15.80
N LEU A 38 -2.81 -5.05 14.55
CA LEU A 38 -3.18 -4.20 13.43
C LEU A 38 -4.53 -3.47 13.65
N ASP A 39 -5.49 -4.16 14.25
CA ASP A 39 -6.78 -3.61 14.69
C ASP A 39 -6.60 -2.35 15.55
N SER A 40 -5.74 -2.41 16.56
CA SER A 40 -5.43 -1.27 17.42
C SER A 40 -4.72 -0.13 16.69
N ILE A 41 -3.88 -0.45 15.69
CA ILE A 41 -3.23 0.56 14.85
C ILE A 41 -4.25 1.30 13.99
N ILE A 42 -5.12 0.54 13.31
CA ILE A 42 -6.18 1.09 12.43
C ILE A 42 -7.15 1.95 13.24
N ASP A 43 -7.61 1.45 14.39
CA ASP A 43 -8.48 2.18 15.31
C ASP A 43 -7.89 3.55 15.67
N LYS A 44 -6.63 3.60 16.09
CA LYS A 44 -5.95 4.85 16.42
C LYS A 44 -5.85 5.81 15.24
N LEU A 45 -5.54 5.31 14.04
CA LEU A 45 -5.45 6.15 12.85
C LEU A 45 -6.82 6.74 12.45
N LEU A 46 -7.88 5.93 12.54
CA LEU A 46 -9.26 6.38 12.30
C LEU A 46 -9.70 7.43 13.33
N GLU A 47 -9.35 7.26 14.60
CA GLU A 47 -9.64 8.25 15.64
C GLU A 47 -8.88 9.57 15.42
N VAL A 48 -7.62 9.50 14.96
CA VAL A 48 -6.87 10.71 14.61
C VAL A 48 -7.52 11.40 13.41
N TYR A 49 -7.90 10.67 12.36
CA TYR A 49 -8.64 11.25 11.24
C TYR A 49 -9.93 11.92 11.73
N ARG A 50 -10.73 11.21 12.52
CA ARG A 50 -12.01 11.69 13.05
C ARG A 50 -11.88 13.01 13.80
N ARG A 51 -10.89 13.14 14.69
CA ARG A 51 -10.64 14.37 15.44
C ARG A 51 -10.23 15.56 14.56
N ASN A 52 -9.58 15.31 13.42
CA ASN A 52 -9.15 16.36 12.50
C ASN A 52 -10.23 16.73 11.46
N ASN A 53 -11.25 15.90 11.26
CA ASN A 53 -12.26 16.06 10.20
C ASN A 53 -13.68 16.15 10.79
N GLY A 54 -13.88 17.04 11.77
CA GLY A 54 -15.22 17.37 12.28
C GLY A 54 -15.95 16.24 13.02
N ASN A 55 -15.21 15.30 13.62
CA ASN A 55 -15.75 14.09 14.25
C ASN A 55 -16.44 13.09 13.30
N LEU A 56 -16.12 13.16 12.01
CA LEU A 56 -16.59 12.24 10.99
C LEU A 56 -15.50 11.22 10.62
N TYR A 57 -15.92 9.99 10.29
CA TYR A 57 -15.05 8.98 9.69
C TYR A 57 -15.02 9.18 8.17
N PRO A 58 -13.98 8.69 7.46
CA PRO A 58 -13.88 8.88 6.01
C PRO A 58 -14.95 8.07 5.26
N ASP A 59 -15.46 8.63 4.16
CA ASP A 59 -16.40 7.93 3.25
C ASP A 59 -15.70 6.90 2.33
N CYS A 60 -14.38 7.03 2.18
CA CYS A 60 -13.55 6.15 1.36
C CYS A 60 -12.22 5.87 2.06
N ILE A 61 -11.83 4.60 2.14
CA ILE A 61 -10.58 4.14 2.71
C ILE A 61 -9.81 3.43 1.59
N ILE A 62 -8.64 3.96 1.24
CA ILE A 62 -7.72 3.35 0.28
C ILE A 62 -6.47 2.91 1.04
N VAL A 63 -6.12 1.63 0.94
CA VAL A 63 -4.98 1.05 1.63
C VAL A 63 -3.93 0.62 0.63
N PHE A 64 -2.71 1.09 0.83
CA PHE A 64 -1.52 0.63 0.11
C PHE A 64 -0.65 -0.21 1.06
N ARG A 65 -0.55 -1.52 0.80
CA ARG A 65 0.28 -2.44 1.59
C ARG A 65 1.59 -2.73 0.87
N ASP A 66 2.72 -2.31 1.44
CA ASP A 66 4.04 -2.74 0.95
C ASP A 66 4.33 -4.20 1.35
N GLY A 67 4.49 -5.10 0.37
CA GLY A 67 4.82 -6.51 0.62
C GLY A 67 4.29 -7.50 -0.43
N VAL A 68 4.52 -8.80 -0.17
CA VAL A 68 4.21 -9.93 -1.06
C VAL A 68 3.25 -10.96 -0.43
N SER A 69 2.67 -10.64 0.72
CA SER A 69 1.89 -11.60 1.52
C SER A 69 0.41 -11.27 1.48
N GLU A 70 -0.40 -12.28 1.17
CA GLU A 70 -1.85 -12.37 1.38
C GLU A 70 -2.20 -12.43 2.88
N GLY A 71 -1.59 -11.56 3.68
CA GLY A 71 -1.80 -11.54 5.12
C GLY A 71 -3.24 -11.17 5.48
N GLN A 72 -3.61 -11.39 6.74
CA GLN A 72 -4.97 -11.10 7.24
C GLN A 72 -5.27 -9.61 7.42
N PHE A 73 -4.60 -8.72 6.68
CA PHE A 73 -4.75 -7.27 6.82
C PHE A 73 -6.20 -6.86 6.54
N ASP A 74 -6.77 -7.38 5.46
CA ASP A 74 -8.10 -7.00 4.96
C ASP A 74 -9.19 -7.41 5.95
N LEU A 75 -9.09 -8.64 6.48
CA LEU A 75 -10.04 -9.14 7.46
C LEU A 75 -10.02 -8.30 8.75
N LYS A 76 -8.84 -7.90 9.22
CA LYS A 76 -8.70 -7.07 10.44
C LYS A 76 -9.19 -5.64 10.21
N LEU A 77 -8.91 -5.06 9.05
CA LEU A 77 -9.43 -3.74 8.68
C LEU A 77 -10.96 -3.75 8.59
N LEU A 78 -11.53 -4.73 7.90
CA LEU A 78 -12.97 -4.90 7.77
C LEU A 78 -13.64 -5.08 9.13
N ALA A 79 -13.01 -5.82 10.06
CA ALA A 79 -13.52 -5.99 11.41
C ALA A 79 -13.61 -4.66 12.18
N VAL A 80 -12.57 -3.81 12.11
CA VAL A 80 -12.58 -2.49 12.77
C VAL A 80 -13.61 -1.55 12.15
N ILE A 81 -13.71 -1.52 10.82
CA ILE A 81 -14.71 -0.70 10.10
C ILE A 81 -16.13 -1.10 10.52
N LYS A 82 -16.42 -2.41 10.54
CA LYS A 82 -17.72 -2.95 10.98
C LYS A 82 -18.01 -2.63 12.44
N GLN A 83 -17.04 -2.82 13.34
CA GLN A 83 -17.19 -2.56 14.77
C GLN A 83 -17.53 -1.08 15.05
N LYS A 84 -16.95 -0.16 14.29
CA LYS A 84 -17.21 1.29 14.42
C LYS A 84 -18.43 1.76 13.62
N ASN A 85 -19.12 0.87 12.92
CA ASN A 85 -20.23 1.20 12.03
C ASN A 85 -19.87 2.29 10.99
N ILE A 86 -18.66 2.21 10.45
CA ILE A 86 -18.18 3.13 9.42
C ILE A 86 -18.71 2.67 8.06
N ASN A 87 -19.49 3.51 7.41
CA ASN A 87 -20.01 3.25 6.07
C ASN A 87 -19.05 3.81 5.00
N ALA A 88 -17.87 3.20 4.87
CA ALA A 88 -16.85 3.61 3.91
C ALA A 88 -16.73 2.63 2.75
N LYS A 89 -16.47 3.15 1.54
CA LYS A 89 -15.93 2.35 0.44
C LYS A 89 -14.51 1.94 0.77
N LEU A 90 -14.16 0.67 0.53
CA LEU A 90 -12.82 0.15 0.82
C LEU A 90 -12.14 -0.31 -0.47
N THR A 91 -10.94 0.20 -0.71
CA THR A 91 -10.02 -0.32 -1.73
C THR A 91 -8.74 -0.77 -1.04
N TYR A 92 -8.31 -1.99 -1.33
CA TYR A 92 -7.05 -2.54 -0.85
C TYR A 92 -6.15 -2.83 -2.04
N ALA A 93 -4.94 -2.29 -2.02
CA ALA A 93 -3.94 -2.49 -3.05
C ALA A 93 -2.61 -2.95 -2.43
N VAL A 94 -2.10 -4.08 -2.90
CA VAL A 94 -0.78 -4.59 -2.52
C VAL A 94 0.26 -4.00 -3.46
N VAL A 95 1.25 -3.32 -2.89
CA VAL A 95 2.34 -2.70 -3.64
C VAL A 95 3.60 -3.55 -3.49
N GLN A 96 4.03 -4.17 -4.58
CA GLN A 96 5.26 -4.92 -4.66
C GLN A 96 6.31 -4.15 -5.48
N LYS A 97 7.29 -3.57 -4.79
CA LYS A 97 8.44 -2.87 -5.39
C LYS A 97 9.60 -3.79 -5.80
N ARG A 98 9.69 -4.95 -5.15
CA ARG A 98 10.80 -5.90 -5.30
C ARG A 98 10.28 -7.14 -6.02
N HIS A 99 10.38 -7.11 -7.35
CA HIS A 99 10.03 -8.22 -8.24
C HIS A 99 11.06 -8.34 -9.37
N ASN A 100 10.98 -9.43 -10.14
CA ASN A 100 11.93 -9.71 -11.22
C ASN A 100 11.51 -9.19 -12.60
N THR A 101 10.27 -8.70 -12.76
CA THR A 101 9.80 -8.06 -14.01
C THR A 101 10.60 -6.79 -14.32
N ARG A 102 10.97 -6.60 -15.59
CA ARG A 102 11.69 -5.42 -16.11
C ARG A 102 11.05 -4.96 -17.41
N PHE A 103 10.94 -3.64 -17.60
CA PHE A 103 10.43 -3.03 -18.82
C PHE A 103 11.54 -2.34 -19.57
N ILE A 104 11.67 -2.66 -20.86
CA ILE A 104 12.67 -2.08 -21.76
C ILE A 104 11.92 -1.33 -22.87
N PRO A 105 12.25 -0.07 -23.15
CA PRO A 105 11.67 0.66 -24.27
C PRO A 105 11.92 -0.07 -25.60
N LYS A 106 10.91 -0.09 -26.47
CA LYS A 106 11.04 -0.72 -27.80
C LYS A 106 12.07 -0.02 -28.68
N ASP A 107 12.13 1.31 -28.61
CA ASP A 107 12.98 2.16 -29.44
C ASP A 107 13.72 3.20 -28.59
N ALA A 108 14.93 3.59 -29.02
CA ALA A 108 15.76 4.57 -28.32
C ALA A 108 15.10 5.95 -28.14
N VAL A 109 14.16 6.31 -29.02
CA VAL A 109 13.42 7.58 -28.95
C VAL A 109 12.49 7.63 -27.72
N ASN A 110 11.96 6.47 -27.31
CA ASN A 110 11.06 6.33 -26.17
C ASN A 110 11.81 5.96 -24.88
N ALA A 111 13.14 5.86 -24.95
CA ALA A 111 13.98 5.60 -23.80
C ALA A 111 14.33 6.90 -23.09
N THR A 112 14.33 6.86 -21.77
CA THR A 112 14.96 7.89 -20.95
C THR A 112 16.47 7.91 -21.23
N ARG A 113 17.16 8.96 -20.79
CA ARG A 113 18.63 9.09 -20.92
C ARG A 113 19.40 7.86 -20.38
N SER A 114 18.85 7.14 -19.40
CA SER A 114 19.46 5.95 -18.83
C SER A 114 19.01 4.62 -19.47
N GLY A 115 18.24 4.67 -20.55
CA GLY A 115 17.76 3.48 -21.26
C GLY A 115 16.50 2.84 -20.66
N ASN A 116 15.87 3.47 -19.66
CA ASN A 116 14.66 2.96 -19.01
C ASN A 116 13.39 3.52 -19.65
N VAL A 117 12.25 2.88 -19.36
CA VAL A 117 10.91 3.42 -19.67
C VAL A 117 10.67 4.75 -18.93
N SER A 118 9.89 5.64 -19.55
CA SER A 118 9.55 6.94 -18.96
C SER A 118 8.73 6.80 -17.68
N ALA A 119 8.87 7.77 -16.77
CA ALA A 119 7.98 7.89 -15.63
C ALA A 119 6.53 8.05 -16.12
N GLY A 120 5.60 7.40 -15.43
CA GLY A 120 4.19 7.29 -15.82
C GLY A 120 3.88 6.10 -16.74
N THR A 121 4.86 5.29 -17.14
CA THR A 121 4.59 4.08 -17.94
C THR A 121 3.75 3.10 -17.12
N VAL A 122 2.59 2.70 -17.67
CA VAL A 122 1.68 1.71 -17.08
C VAL A 122 1.59 0.49 -18.01
N VAL A 123 1.58 -0.71 -17.43
CA VAL A 123 1.34 -1.98 -18.14
C VAL A 123 0.29 -2.76 -17.36
N ASP A 124 -0.91 -2.85 -17.92
CA ASP A 124 -2.10 -3.47 -17.34
C ASP A 124 -2.62 -4.67 -18.18
N ILE A 125 -1.95 -5.00 -19.27
CA ILE A 125 -2.33 -6.09 -20.18
C ILE A 125 -1.17 -7.07 -20.45
N SER A 126 -1.54 -8.27 -20.89
CA SER A 126 -0.66 -9.36 -21.39
C SER A 126 0.24 -10.05 -20.37
N ILE A 127 0.90 -9.31 -19.48
CA ILE A 127 1.83 -9.87 -18.47
C ILE A 127 1.31 -9.69 -17.03
N THR A 128 0.12 -9.15 -16.91
CA THR A 128 -0.70 -9.07 -15.71
C THR A 128 -1.37 -10.42 -15.44
N ASP A 129 -1.83 -10.60 -14.22
CA ASP A 129 -2.58 -11.79 -13.84
C ASP A 129 -3.96 -11.78 -14.50
N PRO A 130 -4.40 -12.89 -15.12
CA PRO A 130 -5.70 -12.93 -15.79
C PRO A 130 -6.90 -12.87 -14.83
N ASP A 131 -6.70 -13.24 -13.56
CA ASP A 131 -7.77 -13.41 -12.57
C ASP A 131 -7.81 -12.26 -11.54
N TYR A 132 -6.73 -11.50 -11.39
CA TYR A 132 -6.63 -10.37 -10.47
C TYR A 132 -6.62 -9.02 -11.19
N PHE A 133 -7.05 -7.97 -10.50
CA PHE A 133 -6.92 -6.60 -11.00
C PHE A 133 -5.53 -6.04 -10.67
N ASP A 134 -4.49 -6.52 -11.38
CA ASP A 134 -3.13 -6.04 -11.20
C ASP A 134 -2.62 -5.19 -12.37
N PHE A 135 -1.63 -4.35 -12.08
CA PHE A 135 -0.93 -3.54 -13.08
C PHE A 135 0.49 -3.20 -12.63
N PHE A 136 1.34 -2.88 -13.59
CA PHE A 136 2.65 -2.31 -13.34
C PHE A 136 2.66 -0.81 -13.62
N ILE A 137 3.35 -0.04 -12.78
CA ILE A 137 3.58 1.39 -13.01
C ILE A 137 5.02 1.78 -12.69
N SER A 138 5.67 2.48 -13.62
CA SER A 138 6.95 3.16 -13.39
C SER A 138 6.66 4.59 -12.91
N SER A 139 6.52 4.80 -11.60
CA SER A 139 6.04 6.09 -11.06
C SER A 139 7.09 7.22 -10.98
N HIS A 140 8.35 6.93 -11.26
CA HIS A 140 9.46 7.88 -11.08
C HIS A 140 10.48 7.69 -12.18
N CYS A 141 11.27 8.74 -12.43
CA CYS A 141 12.42 8.68 -13.32
C CYS A 141 13.53 7.87 -12.62
N GLY A 142 13.49 6.54 -12.77
CA GLY A 142 14.37 5.61 -12.06
C GLY A 142 15.26 4.82 -13.00
N ASN A 143 16.50 4.61 -12.56
CA ASN A 143 17.42 3.68 -13.22
C ASN A 143 17.02 2.20 -13.01
N LEU A 144 16.04 1.90 -12.12
CA LEU A 144 15.45 0.58 -11.83
C LEU A 144 14.49 0.70 -10.63
N VAL A 145 13.17 0.91 -10.81
CA VAL A 145 12.11 0.31 -9.96
C VAL A 145 10.78 0.39 -10.73
N SER A 146 10.12 -0.75 -10.91
CA SER A 146 8.71 -0.82 -11.31
C SER A 146 7.88 -1.13 -10.07
N LEU A 147 6.72 -0.49 -9.93
CA LEU A 147 5.73 -0.86 -8.92
C LEU A 147 4.79 -1.87 -9.56
N LYS A 148 4.59 -3.03 -8.92
CA LYS A 148 3.44 -3.88 -9.19
C LYS A 148 2.37 -3.55 -8.15
N CYS A 149 1.18 -3.16 -8.59
CA CYS A 149 0.00 -3.04 -7.77
C CYS A 149 -0.90 -4.24 -8.07
N VAL A 150 -1.32 -4.97 -7.03
CA VAL A 150 -2.32 -6.05 -7.08
C VAL A 150 -3.55 -5.61 -6.31
#